data_AF-X1CUT2-F1
#
_entry.id   AF-X1CUT2-F1
#
_cell.length_a   1.000
_cell.length_b   1.000
_cell.length_c   1.000
_cell.angle_alpha   90.00
_cell.angle_beta   90.00
_cell.angle_gamma   90.00
#
_symmetry.space_group_name_H-M   'P 1'
#
loop_
_entity.id
_entity.type
_entity.pdbx_description
1 polymer ?
#
loop_
_entity_poly.entity_id
_entity_poly.type
_entity_poly.pdbx_seq_one_letter_code
_entity_poly.pdbx_strand_id
1 'polypeptide(L)'
;ISDNGPMYDDRIAMIEPGKNYGWPNSMRQNSIFWWEKTLGPTGIAFMQGNQFPKKYMDYIFVAMFGDTYKFGAKGKGKIIYKININLNNEVKSCEEFLKYTGDGPASIVGLAFGSDGLYFTDLFGEDGFKNKGISGNIYRIISQ
;
A
#
# COMPACT_ATOMS: atom_id res chain seq x y z
N ILE A 1 7.32 -0.95 8.79
CA ILE A 1 7.21 -1.90 7.65
C ILE A 1 5.75 -2.27 7.45
N SER A 2 5.41 -2.77 6.26
CA SER A 2 4.14 -3.42 5.97
C SER A 2 4.41 -4.83 5.48
N ASP A 3 3.76 -5.83 6.08
CA ASP A 3 4.05 -7.24 5.78
C ASP A 3 2.78 -7.99 5.39
N ASN A 4 2.94 -8.97 4.50
CA ASN A 4 1.88 -9.91 4.16
C ASN A 4 1.72 -10.95 5.26
N GLY A 5 0.49 -11.12 5.74
CA GLY A 5 0.09 -12.29 6.50
C GLY A 5 -0.19 -13.47 5.57
N PRO A 6 -0.34 -14.69 6.11
CA PRO A 6 -0.56 -15.88 5.31
C PRO A 6 -1.97 -15.85 4.66
N MET A 7 -3.01 -16.19 5.42
CA MET A 7 -4.41 -16.14 4.96
C MET A 7 -5.16 -14.92 5.52
N TYR A 8 -4.67 -14.38 6.64
CA TYR A 8 -5.23 -13.29 7.42
C TYR A 8 -4.10 -12.43 8.02
N ASP A 9 -4.46 -11.29 8.61
CA ASP A 9 -3.57 -10.43 9.39
C ASP A 9 -2.34 -9.91 8.62
N ASP A 10 -2.57 -9.27 7.47
CA ASP A 10 -1.59 -8.32 6.95
C ASP A 10 -1.37 -7.23 7.98
N ARG A 11 -0.15 -6.68 8.09
CA ARG A 11 0.18 -5.78 9.20
C ARG A 11 0.93 -4.53 8.80
N ILE A 12 0.91 -3.58 9.73
CA ILE A 12 1.94 -2.54 9.86
C ILE A 12 2.61 -2.74 11.21
N ALA A 13 3.94 -2.70 11.20
CA ALA A 13 4.75 -2.76 12.41
C ALA A 13 5.78 -1.63 12.42
N MET A 14 5.96 -1.02 13.58
CA MET A 14 7.06 -0.10 13.85
C MET A 14 8.31 -0.91 14.22
N ILE A 15 9.42 -0.66 13.53
CA ILE A 15 10.65 -1.44 13.71
C ILE A 15 11.49 -0.89 14.86
N GLU A 16 11.81 -1.77 15.80
CA GLU A 16 12.70 -1.55 16.92
C GLU A 16 13.88 -2.55 16.82
N PRO A 17 15.13 -2.09 17.03
CA PRO A 17 16.31 -2.96 16.97
C PRO A 17 16.19 -4.19 17.87
N GLY A 18 16.47 -5.37 17.31
CA GLY A 18 16.49 -6.65 18.05
C GLY A 18 15.11 -7.23 18.41
N LYS A 19 14.01 -6.55 18.05
CA LYS A 19 12.66 -6.99 18.43
C LYS A 19 12.15 -8.13 17.54
N ASN A 20 11.54 -9.14 18.16
CA ASN A 20 10.84 -10.21 17.46
C ASN A 20 9.39 -9.81 17.19
N TYR A 21 8.94 -9.94 15.93
CA TYR A 21 7.59 -9.59 15.48
C TYR A 21 6.64 -10.79 15.36
N GLY A 22 7.00 -11.93 15.94
CA GLY A 22 6.08 -13.05 16.20
C GLY A 22 5.92 -14.09 15.11
N TRP A 23 6.31 -13.82 13.85
CA TRP A 23 6.24 -14.82 12.78
C TRP A 23 7.17 -16.04 13.09
N PRO A 24 6.72 -17.29 12.91
CA PRO A 24 5.46 -17.73 12.28
C PRO A 24 4.24 -17.87 13.20
N ASN A 25 4.38 -17.66 14.50
CA ASN A 25 3.30 -17.89 15.46
C ASN A 25 2.21 -16.81 15.43
N SER A 26 2.56 -15.55 15.15
CA SER A 26 1.59 -14.45 15.08
C SER A 26 2.07 -13.31 14.18
N MET A 27 1.17 -12.80 13.34
CA MET A 27 1.37 -11.53 12.64
C MET A 27 1.04 -10.31 13.52
N ARG A 28 0.21 -10.47 14.56
CA ARG A 28 -0.26 -9.35 15.39
C ARG A 28 0.73 -8.92 16.47
N GLN A 29 1.61 -9.81 16.90
CA GLN A 29 2.61 -9.49 17.92
C GLN A 29 3.50 -8.32 17.48
N ASN A 30 3.56 -7.27 18.31
CA ASN A 30 4.31 -6.04 18.06
C ASN A 30 3.91 -5.29 16.77
N SER A 31 2.71 -5.54 16.26
CA SER A 31 2.10 -4.76 15.18
C SER A 31 1.32 -3.59 15.75
N ILE A 32 1.37 -2.46 15.05
CA ILE A 32 0.60 -1.26 15.40
C ILE A 32 -0.77 -1.24 14.71
N PHE A 33 -0.94 -2.06 13.68
CA PHE A 33 -2.18 -2.23 12.94
C PHE A 33 -2.18 -3.55 12.17
N TRP A 34 -3.37 -4.10 11.92
CA TRP A 34 -3.55 -5.24 11.03
C TRP A 34 -4.86 -5.17 10.26
N TRP A 35 -4.84 -5.65 9.01
CA TRP A 35 -6.03 -5.96 8.24
C TRP A 35 -6.38 -7.43 8.45
N GLU A 36 -7.60 -7.72 8.91
CA GLU A 36 -8.04 -9.12 9.13
C GLU A 36 -7.99 -9.95 7.84
N LYS A 37 -8.28 -9.32 6.70
CA LYS A 37 -8.18 -9.94 5.38
C LYS A 37 -6.81 -9.66 4.76
N THR A 38 -6.29 -10.63 4.01
CA THR A 38 -5.07 -10.46 3.21
C THR A 38 -5.35 -9.61 1.98
N LEU A 39 -4.96 -8.34 2.02
CA LEU A 39 -5.03 -7.38 0.93
C LEU A 39 -3.71 -7.28 0.15
N GLY A 40 -2.62 -7.81 0.70
CA GLY A 40 -1.30 -7.88 0.08
C GLY A 40 -0.55 -6.54 0.08
N PRO A 41 -0.19 -5.96 1.25
CA PRO A 41 0.62 -4.74 1.29
C PRO A 41 1.95 -4.92 0.55
N THR A 42 2.43 -3.85 -0.09
CA THR A 42 3.66 -3.81 -0.86
C THR A 42 4.45 -2.54 -0.50
N GLY A 43 4.39 -1.51 -1.34
CA GLY A 43 5.03 -0.22 -1.10
C GLY A 43 4.43 0.52 0.09
N ILE A 44 5.30 1.21 0.84
CA ILE A 44 4.94 2.13 1.92
C ILE A 44 5.70 3.43 1.73
N ALA A 45 5.03 4.57 1.89
CA ALA A 45 5.62 5.89 1.80
C ALA A 45 5.07 6.83 2.88
N PHE A 46 5.90 7.72 3.38
CA PHE A 46 5.55 8.69 4.42
C PHE A 46 5.48 10.06 3.78
N MET A 47 4.35 10.74 3.87
CA MET A 47 4.24 12.10 3.36
C MET A 47 4.96 13.04 4.33
N GLN A 48 5.93 13.79 3.82
CA GLN A 48 6.65 14.80 4.59
C GLN A 48 6.90 16.07 3.76
N GLY A 49 7.14 17.19 4.44
CA GLY A 49 7.55 18.46 3.83
C GLY A 49 6.53 19.00 2.82
N ASN A 50 7.03 19.46 1.66
CA ASN A 50 6.22 20.08 0.61
C ASN A 50 5.97 19.17 -0.60
N GLN A 51 6.12 17.85 -0.45
CA GLN A 51 6.02 16.86 -1.54
C GLN A 51 4.59 16.69 -2.08
N PHE A 52 3.59 16.99 -1.25
CA PHE A 52 2.17 16.79 -1.51
C PHE A 52 1.36 17.81 -0.65
N PRO A 53 0.04 17.97 -0.82
CA PRO A 53 -0.71 18.94 -0.02
C PRO A 53 -0.57 18.73 1.49
N LYS A 54 -0.38 19.83 2.21
CA LYS A 54 -0.16 19.84 3.67
C LYS A 54 -1.22 19.11 4.50
N LYS A 55 -2.45 18.95 3.97
CA LYS A 55 -3.51 18.16 4.64
C LYS A 55 -3.16 16.67 4.80
N TYR A 56 -2.16 16.18 4.08
CA TYR A 56 -1.63 14.82 4.19
C TYR A 56 -0.31 14.74 4.96
N MET A 57 0.15 15.84 5.58
CA MET A 57 1.35 15.84 6.42
C MET A 57 1.27 14.74 7.48
N ASP A 58 2.35 13.99 7.64
CA ASP A 58 2.48 12.87 8.59
C ASP A 58 1.56 11.67 8.34
N TYR A 59 0.86 11.61 7.20
CA TYR A 59 0.18 10.39 6.78
C TYR A 59 1.14 9.36 6.20
N ILE A 60 0.86 8.11 6.48
CA ILE A 60 1.49 6.95 5.84
C ILE A 60 0.60 6.48 4.70
N PHE A 61 1.19 6.18 3.55
CA PHE A 61 0.52 5.61 2.41
C PHE A 61 1.00 4.18 2.20
N VAL A 62 0.08 3.24 2.01
CA VAL A 62 0.40 1.81 1.83
C VAL A 62 -0.32 1.29 0.59
N ALA A 63 0.43 0.72 -0.34
CA ALA A 63 -0.09 0.09 -1.55
C ALA A 63 -0.48 -1.36 -1.27
N MET A 64 -1.68 -1.74 -1.68
CA MET A 64 -2.20 -3.10 -1.56
C MET A 64 -2.30 -3.73 -2.95
N PHE A 65 -1.54 -4.79 -3.18
CA PHE A 65 -1.46 -5.49 -4.45
C PHE A 65 -2.75 -6.23 -4.81
N GLY A 66 -3.35 -6.90 -3.81
CA GLY A 66 -4.55 -7.69 -3.99
C GLY A 66 -4.31 -9.10 -4.54
N ASP A 67 -5.28 -9.59 -5.28
CA ASP A 67 -5.21 -10.90 -5.94
C ASP A 67 -4.29 -10.86 -7.18
N THR A 68 -3.31 -11.76 -7.25
CA THR A 68 -2.44 -11.91 -8.42
C THR A 68 -3.26 -12.31 -9.65
N TYR A 69 -2.97 -11.69 -10.79
CA TYR A 69 -3.64 -11.93 -12.09
C TYR A 69 -5.13 -11.61 -12.13
N LYS A 70 -5.68 -10.96 -11.10
CA LYS A 70 -7.09 -10.60 -11.06
C LYS A 70 -7.37 -9.43 -11.99
N PHE A 71 -8.25 -9.67 -12.95
CA PHE A 71 -8.80 -8.65 -13.84
C PHE A 71 -9.88 -7.83 -13.14
N GLY A 72 -9.94 -6.56 -13.52
CA GLY A 72 -10.96 -5.62 -13.11
C GLY A 72 -10.77 -5.03 -11.72
N ALA A 73 -11.58 -4.00 -11.44
CA ALA A 73 -11.62 -3.32 -10.15
C ALA A 73 -12.24 -4.14 -9.01
N LYS A 74 -12.86 -5.29 -9.31
CA LYS A 74 -13.51 -6.16 -8.31
C LYS A 74 -12.52 -7.15 -7.73
N GLY A 75 -12.29 -7.08 -6.42
CA GLY A 75 -11.42 -7.99 -5.69
C GLY A 75 -10.93 -7.38 -4.38
N LYS A 76 -9.99 -8.06 -3.73
CA LYS A 76 -9.23 -7.49 -2.61
C LYS A 76 -8.04 -6.70 -3.14
N GLY A 77 -7.63 -5.65 -2.43
CA GLY A 77 -6.48 -4.81 -2.80
C GLY A 77 -6.71 -3.95 -4.05
N LYS A 78 -5.64 -3.70 -4.83
CA LYS A 78 -5.56 -2.67 -5.88
C LYS A 78 -5.95 -1.28 -5.37
N ILE A 79 -5.51 -0.98 -4.15
CA ILE A 79 -5.87 0.21 -3.38
C ILE A 79 -4.60 0.80 -2.77
N ILE A 80 -4.54 2.12 -2.66
CA ILE A 80 -3.62 2.81 -1.78
C ILE A 80 -4.43 3.28 -0.57
N TYR A 81 -4.05 2.85 0.63
CA TYR A 81 -4.59 3.40 1.87
C TYR A 81 -3.74 4.59 2.31
N LYS A 82 -4.38 5.59 2.91
CA LYS A 82 -3.74 6.61 3.74
C LYS A 82 -4.06 6.32 5.20
N ILE A 83 -3.07 6.46 6.07
CA ILE A 83 -3.14 6.05 7.47
C ILE A 83 -2.61 7.17 8.33
N ASN A 84 -3.41 7.60 9.31
CA ASN A 84 -2.99 8.56 10.31
C ASN A 84 -2.54 7.83 11.57
N ILE A 85 -1.34 8.17 12.05
CA ILE A 85 -0.78 7.64 13.29
C ILE A 85 -0.57 8.82 14.26
N ASN A 86 -0.96 8.66 15.52
CA ASN A 86 -0.69 9.68 16.53
C ASN A 86 0.73 9.57 17.10
N LEU A 87 1.09 10.52 17.98
CA LEU A 87 2.39 10.54 18.66
C LEU A 87 2.65 9.34 19.57
N ASN A 88 1.63 8.56 19.92
CA ASN A 88 1.74 7.33 20.71
C ASN A 88 1.88 6.08 19.83
N ASN A 89 2.10 6.23 18.51
CA ASN A 89 2.19 5.15 17.52
C ASN A 89 0.90 4.34 17.34
N GLU A 90 -0.25 4.93 17.64
CA GLU A 90 -1.57 4.33 17.45
C GLU A 90 -2.17 4.78 16.12
N VAL A 91 -2.72 3.84 15.34
CA VAL A 91 -3.48 4.17 14.13
C VAL A 91 -4.82 4.81 14.51
N LYS A 92 -5.06 6.03 14.04
CA LYS A 92 -6.31 6.78 14.24
C LYS A 92 -7.29 6.63 13.10
N SER A 93 -6.80 6.50 11.88
CA SER A 93 -7.62 6.20 10.70
C SER A 93 -6.85 5.40 9.66
N CYS A 94 -7.57 4.59 8.90
CA CYS A 94 -7.08 3.87 7.73
C CYS A 94 -8.14 4.00 6.64
N GLU A 95 -7.90 4.87 5.67
CA GLU A 95 -8.90 5.28 4.68
C GLU A 95 -8.40 4.98 3.26
N GLU A 96 -9.29 4.54 2.38
CA GLU A 96 -8.96 4.41 0.96
C GLU A 96 -8.60 5.80 0.39
N PHE A 97 -7.44 5.89 -0.25
CA PHE A 97 -6.98 7.12 -0.89
C PHE A 97 -7.12 7.04 -2.42
N LEU A 98 -6.74 5.90 -2.99
CA LEU A 98 -6.88 5.62 -4.42
C LEU A 98 -7.30 4.16 -4.60
N LYS A 99 -8.16 3.91 -5.57
CA LYS A 99 -8.58 2.57 -5.96
C LYS A 99 -8.51 2.42 -7.47
N TYR A 100 -7.99 1.28 -7.92
CA TYR A 100 -7.97 0.94 -9.34
C TYR A 100 -9.40 0.81 -9.89
N THR A 101 -9.62 1.38 -11.07
CA THR A 101 -10.92 1.39 -11.76
C THR A 101 -10.87 0.77 -13.16
N GLY A 102 -9.72 0.24 -13.58
CA GLY A 102 -9.56 -0.40 -14.88
C GLY A 102 -10.16 -1.81 -14.93
N ASP A 103 -10.07 -2.42 -16.11
CA ASP A 103 -10.60 -3.75 -16.41
C ASP A 103 -9.48 -4.80 -16.51
N GLY A 104 -8.25 -4.36 -16.67
CA GLY A 104 -7.02 -5.14 -16.76
C GLY A 104 -6.55 -5.74 -15.43
N PRO A 105 -5.41 -6.44 -15.44
CA PRO A 105 -4.86 -7.08 -14.26
C PRO A 105 -3.91 -6.18 -13.46
N ALA A 106 -3.68 -4.92 -13.84
CA ALA A 106 -2.78 -3.98 -13.16
C ALA A 106 -2.98 -3.99 -11.64
N SER A 107 -1.89 -4.15 -10.88
CA SER A 107 -1.90 -4.15 -9.42
C SER A 107 -0.74 -3.30 -8.91
N ILE A 108 -1.02 -2.47 -7.90
CA ILE A 108 -0.10 -1.47 -7.35
C ILE A 108 0.99 -2.17 -6.54
N VAL A 109 2.26 -1.79 -6.74
CA VAL A 109 3.43 -2.38 -6.04
C VAL A 109 4.38 -1.36 -5.44
N GLY A 110 4.59 -0.22 -6.09
CA GLY A 110 5.55 0.80 -5.65
C GLY A 110 4.86 2.06 -5.16
N LEU A 111 5.46 2.74 -4.17
CA LEU A 111 5.08 4.07 -3.70
C LEU A 111 6.32 4.90 -3.40
N ALA A 112 6.31 6.17 -3.83
CA ALA A 112 7.33 7.15 -3.45
C ALA A 112 6.78 8.57 -3.55
N PHE A 113 7.10 9.42 -2.58
CA PHE A 113 6.89 10.86 -2.72
C PHE A 113 8.08 11.49 -3.44
N GLY A 114 7.80 12.20 -4.54
CA GLY A 114 8.72 13.12 -5.18
C GLY A 114 8.52 14.55 -4.67
N SER A 115 9.34 15.49 -5.13
CA SER A 115 9.19 16.91 -4.78
C SER A 115 7.88 17.54 -5.31
N ASP A 116 7.20 16.85 -6.23
CA ASP A 116 6.07 17.35 -7.00
C ASP A 116 4.84 16.43 -6.96
N GLY A 117 4.84 15.39 -6.11
CA GLY A 117 3.66 14.53 -5.96
C GLY A 117 3.94 13.14 -5.40
N LEU A 118 2.87 12.35 -5.31
CA LEU A 118 2.95 10.93 -4.98
C LEU A 118 3.05 10.11 -6.28
N TYR A 119 4.11 9.33 -6.40
CA TYR A 119 4.30 8.38 -7.48
C TYR A 119 3.92 6.98 -7.02
N PHE A 120 3.30 6.21 -7.91
CA PHE A 120 3.04 4.80 -7.69
C PHE A 120 3.25 4.01 -8.96
N THR A 121 3.56 2.73 -8.82
CA THR A 121 3.74 1.83 -9.96
C THR A 121 2.77 0.67 -9.91
N ASP A 122 2.41 0.14 -11.07
CA ASP A 122 1.80 -1.17 -11.17
C ASP A 122 2.82 -2.22 -11.66
N LEU A 123 2.46 -3.51 -11.51
CA LEU A 123 3.33 -4.62 -11.94
C LEU A 123 3.04 -5.11 -13.37
N PHE A 124 1.76 -5.12 -13.77
CA PHE A 124 1.31 -5.84 -14.97
C PHE A 124 0.87 -4.94 -16.11
N GLY A 125 0.60 -3.66 -15.84
CA GLY A 125 -0.12 -2.78 -16.75
C GLY A 125 -1.56 -3.22 -17.04
N GLU A 126 -2.30 -2.36 -17.74
CA GLU A 126 -3.71 -2.59 -18.10
C GLU A 126 -3.87 -3.79 -19.07
N ASP A 127 -2.96 -3.91 -20.03
CA ASP A 127 -3.01 -4.99 -21.02
C ASP A 127 -2.53 -6.34 -20.47
N GLY A 128 -1.77 -6.32 -19.37
CA GLY A 128 -1.31 -7.51 -18.69
C GLY A 128 -0.56 -8.48 -19.59
N PHE A 129 -0.99 -9.74 -19.56
CA PHE A 129 -0.38 -10.87 -20.29
C PHE A 129 -0.98 -11.07 -21.69
N LYS A 130 -1.92 -10.23 -22.12
CA LYS A 130 -2.66 -10.42 -23.38
C LYS A 130 -1.76 -10.21 -24.61
N ASN A 131 -0.74 -9.37 -24.49
CA ASN A 131 0.19 -9.04 -25.56
C ASN A 131 1.64 -9.38 -25.14
N LYS A 132 2.48 -9.75 -26.12
CA LYS A 132 3.93 -9.92 -25.89
C LYS A 132 4.55 -8.55 -25.58
N GLY A 133 4.59 -8.20 -24.30
CA GLY A 133 5.11 -6.91 -23.83
C GLY A 133 4.53 -6.50 -22.48
N ILE A 134 4.70 -7.35 -21.46
CA ILE A 134 4.28 -7.00 -20.09
C ILE A 134 5.12 -5.80 -19.65
N SER A 135 4.49 -4.65 -19.48
CA SER A 135 5.13 -3.46 -18.93
C SER A 135 4.25 -2.89 -17.83
N GLY A 136 4.83 -2.74 -16.64
CA GLY A 136 4.19 -1.97 -15.59
C GLY A 136 4.21 -0.48 -15.92
N ASN A 137 3.28 0.27 -15.33
CA ASN A 137 3.22 1.72 -15.47
C ASN A 137 3.79 2.44 -14.24
N ILE A 138 4.19 3.70 -14.45
CA ILE A 138 4.48 4.65 -13.38
C ILE A 138 3.46 5.78 -13.49
N TYR A 139 2.75 6.04 -12.41
CA TYR A 139 1.74 7.08 -12.29
C TYR A 139 2.22 8.17 -11.34
N ARG A 140 1.78 9.41 -11.56
CA ARG A 140 1.98 10.54 -10.65
C ARG A 140 0.64 11.13 -10.26
N ILE A 141 0.41 11.28 -8.97
CA ILE A 141 -0.73 11.97 -8.39
C ILE A 141 -0.26 13.36 -7.99
N ILE A 142 -0.85 14.36 -8.63
CA ILE A 142 -0.71 15.77 -8.26
C ILE A 142 -2.03 16.23 -7.63
N SER A 143 -1.99 17.15 -6.68
CA SER A 143 -3.22 17.84 -6.30
C SER A 143 -3.48 18.98 -7.27
N GLN A 144 -4.76 19.15 -7.59
CA GLN A 144 -5.25 20.44 -8.09
C GLN A 144 -5.24 21.47 -6.96
#